data_AF-A0A0J1GNW6-F1
#
_entry.id   AF-A0A0J1GNW6-F1
#
_cell.length_a   1.000
_cell.length_b   1.000
_cell.length_c   1.000
_cell.angle_alpha   90.00
_cell.angle_beta   90.00
_cell.angle_gamma   90.00
#
_symmetry.space_group_name_H-M   'P 1'
#
loop_
_entity.id
_entity.type
_entity.pdbx_description
1 polymer ?
#
loop_
_entity_poly.entity_id
_entity_poly.type
_entity_poly.pdbx_seq_one_letter_code
_entity_poly.pdbx_strand_id
1 'polypeptide(L)'
;TQRNNFAGGRLYADVLRKERRGDYLGATIQVIPHSTNASKERVIAGAEGHDIAIVEVGGTVGDTESLPFMEAIRQLAVELGRERAMFTHLTLVPYLAAAG
;
A
#
# COMPACT_ATOMS: atom_id res chain seq x y z
N THR A 1 -11.25 15.03 2.63
CA THR A 1 -10.39 14.79 1.45
C THR A 1 -8.98 14.31 1.79
N GLN A 2 -8.38 14.66 2.93
CA GLN A 2 -7.00 14.25 3.29
C GLN A 2 -6.80 12.78 3.71
N ARG A 3 -7.88 12.01 3.94
CA ARG A 3 -7.82 10.60 4.36
C ARG A 3 -7.60 9.62 3.20
N ASN A 4 -7.90 10.02 1.96
CA ASN A 4 -7.98 9.10 0.81
C ASN A 4 -6.71 9.12 -0.05
N ASN A 5 -5.69 9.89 0.34
CA ASN A 5 -4.40 9.93 -0.32
C ASN A 5 -3.30 9.91 0.74
N PHE A 6 -2.38 8.96 0.65
CA PHE A 6 -1.19 8.91 1.48
C PHE A 6 0.04 8.54 0.67
N ALA A 7 1.06 9.38 0.76
CA ALA A 7 2.36 9.15 0.12
C ALA A 7 3.29 8.35 1.04
N GLY A 8 4.23 7.60 0.45
CA GLY A 8 5.23 6.82 1.18
C GLY A 8 6.00 7.65 2.21
N GLY A 9 6.43 8.86 1.87
CA GLY A 9 7.13 9.75 2.80
C GLY A 9 6.32 10.06 4.07
N ARG A 10 5.00 10.28 3.95
CA ARG A 10 4.12 10.49 5.11
C ARG A 10 3.97 9.21 5.94
N LEU A 11 3.87 8.07 5.28
CA LEU A 11 3.78 6.78 5.94
C LEU A 11 5.01 6.48 6.80
N TYR A 12 6.21 6.64 6.23
CA TYR A 12 7.47 6.46 6.97
C TYR A 12 7.62 7.48 8.10
N ALA A 13 7.29 8.75 7.85
CA ALA A 13 7.33 9.78 8.90
C ALA A 13 6.41 9.44 10.08
N ASP A 14 5.22 8.87 9.82
CA ASP A 14 4.29 8.47 10.86
C ASP A 14 4.80 7.25 11.65
N VAL A 15 5.39 6.26 10.98
CA VAL A 15 6.03 5.10 11.65
C VAL A 15 7.18 5.57 12.53
N LEU A 16 8.05 6.44 12.02
CA LEU A 16 9.16 7.01 12.79
C LEU A 16 8.68 7.85 13.97
N ARG A 17 7.55 8.57 13.84
CA ARG A 17 6.98 9.34 14.96
C ARG A 17 6.43 8.43 16.06
N LYS A 18 5.76 7.33 15.69
CA LYS A 18 5.31 6.29 16.65
C LYS A 18 6.52 5.68 17.37
N GLU A 19 7.60 5.39 16.65
CA GLU A 19 8.86 4.90 17.23
C GLU A 19 9.46 5.86 18.25
N ARG A 20 9.65 7.13 17.88
CA ARG A 20 10.24 8.14 18.78
C ARG A 20 9.40 8.43 20.03
N ARG A 21 8.10 8.13 19.99
CA ARG A 21 7.19 8.23 21.15
C ARG A 21 7.27 7.01 22.07
N GLY A 22 7.90 5.92 21.62
CA GLY A 22 8.02 4.67 22.36
C GLY A 22 6.89 3.67 22.10
N ASP A 23 6.03 3.88 21.09
CA ASP A 23 4.87 3.01 20.82
C ASP A 23 5.27 1.57 20.48
N TYR A 24 6.49 1.37 19.97
CA TYR A 24 7.03 0.05 19.63
C TYR A 24 7.93 -0.55 20.73
N LEU A 25 7.94 0.05 21.94
CA LEU A 25 8.61 -0.51 23.13
C LEU A 25 10.10 -0.88 22.92
N GLY A 26 10.82 -0.09 22.12
CA GLY A 26 12.23 -0.31 21.82
C GLY A 26 12.52 -1.39 20.77
N ALA A 27 11.49 -1.92 20.10
CA ALA A 27 11.67 -2.85 19.00
C ALA A 27 12.32 -2.19 17.77
N THR A 28 13.07 -2.98 17.01
CA THR A 28 13.63 -2.55 15.72
C THR A 28 12.52 -2.25 14.72
N ILE A 29 12.53 -1.05 14.15
CA ILE A 29 11.60 -0.71 13.07
C ILE A 29 12.05 -1.33 11.75
N GLN A 30 11.09 -1.90 11.05
CA GLN A 30 11.27 -2.68 9.83
C GLN A 30 10.16 -2.35 8.84
N VAL A 31 10.44 -2.48 7.54
CA VAL A 31 9.42 -2.31 6.49
C VAL A 31 8.27 -3.29 6.70
N ILE A 32 8.60 -4.57 6.90
CA ILE A 32 7.66 -5.59 7.35
C ILE A 32 7.99 -5.88 8.82
N PRO A 33 7.06 -5.77 9.77
CA PRO A 33 5.63 -5.50 9.57
C PRO A 33 5.23 -4.01 9.67
N HIS A 34 6.10 -3.12 10.16
CA HIS A 34 5.67 -1.79 10.64
C HIS A 34 5.13 -0.88 9.51
N SER A 35 5.83 -0.79 8.38
CA SER A 35 5.35 0.00 7.24
C SER A 35 4.19 -0.68 6.52
N THR A 36 4.24 -2.00 6.33
CA THR A 36 3.15 -2.71 5.65
C THR A 36 1.85 -2.66 6.46
N ASN A 37 1.91 -2.82 7.78
CA ASN A 37 0.75 -2.66 8.66
C ASN A 37 0.22 -1.22 8.62
N ALA A 38 1.10 -0.22 8.67
CA ALA A 38 0.68 1.18 8.55
C ALA A 38 -0.01 1.49 7.20
N SER A 39 0.36 0.79 6.12
CA SER A 39 -0.34 0.90 4.83
C SER A 39 -1.72 0.24 4.89
N LYS A 40 -1.81 -0.99 5.41
CA LYS A 40 -3.06 -1.73 5.56
C LYS A 40 -4.07 -0.98 6.44
N GLU A 41 -3.63 -0.45 7.57
CA GLU A 41 -4.44 0.36 8.49
C GLU A 41 -5.09 1.55 7.75
N ARG A 42 -4.34 2.24 6.87
CA ARG A 42 -4.87 3.36 6.09
C ARG A 42 -5.89 2.92 5.04
N VAL A 43 -5.65 1.79 4.37
CA VAL A 43 -6.60 1.22 3.40
C VAL A 43 -7.93 0.89 4.10
N ILE A 44 -7.88 0.19 5.23
CA ILE A 44 -9.07 -0.20 6.00
C ILE A 44 -9.81 1.05 6.51
N ALA A 45 -9.08 2.01 7.09
CA ALA A 45 -9.69 3.24 7.60
C ALA A 45 -10.29 4.12 6.49
N GLY A 46 -9.70 4.10 5.29
CA GLY A 46 -10.24 4.81 4.12
C GLY A 46 -11.50 4.15 3.53
N ALA A 47 -11.72 2.87 3.81
CA ALA A 47 -12.86 2.08 3.35
C ALA A 47 -14.05 2.09 4.33
N GLU A 48 -13.91 2.68 5.52
CA GLU A 48 -14.93 2.65 6.57
C GLU A 48 -16.26 3.24 6.08
N GLY A 49 -17.36 2.47 6.25
CA GLY A 49 -18.70 2.87 5.83
C GLY A 49 -19.01 2.67 4.34
N HIS A 50 -18.12 2.00 3.59
CA HIS A 50 -18.31 1.70 2.18
C HIS A 50 -18.29 0.18 1.91
N ASP A 51 -19.08 -0.26 0.93
CA ASP A 51 -19.13 -1.68 0.53
C ASP A 51 -17.87 -2.12 -0.24
N ILE A 52 -17.30 -1.21 -1.04
CA ILE A 52 -16.17 -1.45 -1.93
C ILE A 52 -15.17 -0.31 -1.79
N ALA A 53 -13.89 -0.65 -1.63
CA ALA A 53 -12.77 0.29 -1.69
C ALA A 53 -11.92 0.03 -2.93
N ILE A 54 -11.73 1.06 -3.76
CA ILE A 54 -10.79 1.04 -4.88
C ILE A 54 -9.51 1.72 -4.41
N VAL A 55 -8.41 0.97 -4.41
CA VAL A 55 -7.10 1.45 -3.96
C VAL A 55 -6.18 1.51 -5.16
N GLU A 56 -5.79 2.72 -5.56
CA GLU A 56 -4.74 2.92 -6.53
C GLU A 56 -3.38 2.81 -5.83
N VAL A 57 -2.50 1.96 -6.37
CA VAL A 57 -1.10 1.89 -5.96
C VAL A 57 -0.27 2.58 -7.02
N GLY A 58 0.23 3.78 -6.69
CA GLY A 58 1.10 4.54 -7.58
C GLY A 58 2.46 3.88 -7.80
N GLY A 59 3.15 4.31 -8.86
CA GLY A 59 4.42 3.75 -9.30
C GLY A 59 4.25 2.61 -10.30
N THR A 60 5.37 2.04 -10.77
CA THR A 60 5.36 0.88 -11.67
C THR A 60 5.69 -0.38 -10.89
N VAL A 61 4.96 -1.46 -11.15
CA VAL A 61 5.30 -2.77 -10.59
C VAL A 61 6.71 -3.16 -11.06
N GLY A 62 7.60 -3.46 -10.11
CA GLY A 62 9.01 -3.73 -10.37
C GLY A 62 9.93 -2.62 -9.85
N ASP A 63 9.42 -1.40 -9.65
CA ASP A 63 10.19 -0.32 -9.04
C ASP A 63 10.36 -0.56 -7.54
N THR A 64 11.55 -0.26 -7.01
CA THR A 64 11.90 -0.48 -5.60
C THR A 64 10.97 0.26 -4.63
N GLU A 65 10.46 1.42 -5.06
CA GLU A 65 9.55 2.27 -4.27
C GLU A 65 8.17 1.62 -4.06
N SER A 66 7.74 0.76 -5.00
CA SER A 66 6.43 0.10 -4.97
C SER A 66 6.39 -1.11 -4.03
N LEU A 67 7.54 -1.74 -3.76
CA LEU A 67 7.64 -3.02 -3.03
C LEU A 67 6.92 -3.03 -1.67
N PRO A 68 7.03 -2.01 -0.81
CA PRO A 68 6.33 -2.00 0.48
C PRO A 68 4.81 -1.98 0.32
N PHE A 69 4.29 -1.30 -0.70
CA PHE A 69 2.85 -1.23 -0.97
C PHE A 69 2.35 -2.53 -1.59
N MET A 70 3.12 -3.12 -2.51
CA MET A 70 2.82 -4.43 -3.10
C MET A 70 2.74 -5.52 -2.01
N GLU A 71 3.67 -5.50 -1.06
CA GLU A 71 3.62 -6.44 0.07
C GLU A 71 2.43 -6.15 1.00
N ALA A 72 2.09 -4.89 1.25
CA ALA A 72 0.95 -4.53 2.09
C ALA A 72 -0.38 -5.03 1.50
N ILE A 73 -0.61 -4.81 0.19
CA ILE A 73 -1.84 -5.29 -0.47
C ILE A 73 -1.86 -6.82 -0.59
N ARG A 74 -0.69 -7.46 -0.76
CA ARG A 74 -0.57 -8.92 -0.75
C ARG A 74 -0.97 -9.50 0.61
N GLN A 75 -0.46 -8.94 1.71
CA GLN A 75 -0.85 -9.33 3.07
C GLN A 75 -2.34 -9.08 3.31
N LEU A 76 -2.85 -7.91 2.92
CA LEU A 76 -4.25 -7.55 3.11
C LEU A 76 -5.21 -8.50 2.38
N ALA A 77 -4.87 -8.91 1.15
CA ALA A 77 -5.67 -9.88 0.40
C ALA A 77 -5.68 -11.27 1.06
N VAL A 78 -4.58 -11.67 1.73
CA VAL A 78 -4.56 -12.90 2.54
C VAL A 78 -5.44 -12.76 3.78
N GLU A 79 -5.37 -11.62 4.48
CA GLU A 79 -6.14 -11.35 5.70
C GLU A 79 -7.65 -11.24 5.44
N LEU A 80 -8.05 -10.62 4.33
CA LEU A 80 -9.46 -10.47 3.93
C LEU A 80 -10.04 -11.71 3.25
N GLY A 81 -9.17 -12.56 2.69
CA GLY A 81 -9.54 -13.71 1.87
C GLY A 81 -9.79 -13.36 0.40
N ARG A 82 -9.63 -14.36 -0.47
CA ARG A 82 -9.69 -14.19 -1.94
C ARG A 82 -11.04 -13.70 -2.46
N GLU A 83 -12.13 -14.01 -1.75
CA GLU A 83 -13.49 -13.58 -2.12
C GLU A 83 -13.74 -12.08 -1.88
N ARG A 84 -12.86 -11.41 -1.12
CA ARG A 84 -13.00 -10.00 -0.72
C ARG A 84 -11.86 -9.12 -1.22
N ALA A 85 -11.01 -9.64 -2.10
CA ALA A 85 -9.87 -8.92 -2.66
C ALA A 85 -9.70 -9.22 -4.14
N MET A 86 -9.55 -8.16 -4.95
CA MET A 86 -9.31 -8.24 -6.38
C MET A 86 -8.13 -7.35 -6.78
N PHE A 87 -7.27 -7.84 -7.67
CA PHE A 87 -6.16 -7.08 -8.23
C PHE A 87 -6.41 -6.78 -9.70
N THR A 88 -6.22 -5.52 -10.10
CA THR A 88 -6.25 -5.09 -11.50
C THR A 88 -4.88 -4.53 -11.86
N HIS A 89 -4.27 -5.02 -12.94
CA HIS A 89 -2.96 -4.57 -13.40
C HIS A 89 -3.10 -3.83 -14.73
N LEU A 90 -2.67 -2.57 -14.76
CA LEU A 90 -2.65 -1.75 -15.97
C LEU A 90 -1.32 -1.97 -16.71
N THR A 91 -1.39 -2.30 -17.99
CA THR A 91 -0.21 -2.52 -18.83
C THR A 91 -0.30 -1.73 -20.15
N LEU A 92 0.85 -1.36 -20.70
CA LEU A 92 0.97 -0.68 -21.98
C LEU A 92 1.13 -1.72 -23.10
N VAL A 93 0.27 -1.65 -24.10
CA VAL A 93 0.41 -2.40 -25.36
C VAL A 93 0.88 -1.41 -26.43
N PRO A 94 2.17 -1.39 -26.79
CA PRO A 94 2.69 -0.40 -27.73
C PRO A 94 2.31 -0.74 -29.17
N TYR A 95 2.04 0.28 -29.98
CA TYR A 95 1.88 0.16 -31.43
C TYR A 95 3.15 0.60 -32.15
N LEU A 96 3.67 -0.23 -33.04
CA LEU A 96 4.85 0.06 -33.85
C LEU A 96 4.44 0.32 -35.30
N ALA A 97 4.39 1.61 -35.68
CA ALA A 97 3.98 2.03 -37.02
C ALA A 97 4.87 1.46 -38.14
N ALA A 98 6.14 1.16 -37.86
CA ALA A 98 7.09 0.61 -38.85
C ALA A 98 6.86 -0.88 -39.18
N ALA A 99 6.02 -1.58 -38.40
CA ALA A 99 5.75 -3.01 -38.57
C ALA A 99 4.37 -3.30 -39.20
N GLY A 100 3.67 -2.26 -39.69
CA GLY A 100 2.35 -2.34 -40.34
C GLY A 100 2.40 -1.97 -41.81
#